data_AF-A0A5N5WSS8-F1
#
_entry.id   AF-A0A5N5WSS8-F1
#
_cell.length_a   1.000
_cell.length_b   1.000
_cell.length_c   1.000
_cell.angle_alpha   90.00
_cell.angle_beta   90.00
_cell.angle_gamma   90.00
#
_symmetry.space_group_name_H-M   'P 1'
#
loop_
_entity.id
_entity.type
_entity.pdbx_description
1 polymer ?
#
loop_
_entity_poly.entity_id
_entity_poly.type
_entity_poly.pdbx_seq_one_letter_code
_entity_poly.pdbx_strand_id
1 'polypeptide(L)'
;MALETLPTELRMLILQQLPDIQSLKSLVHASPIYYSTYAVAKKTLLHEILQRQYGLVDLAEPIAAIRSQGLHADVPANKDEIVSLLDRRRRHDELSRSENAPADLEECLQLSYLYRQLEYLLHTYCTQASCPQGITQEKWDQSRPITPSKTEKARILRALCRLQTYCNIFGAREWDESQQESQSSTRPGLSKRRSSTWYRNFQLHEMWSLIFGTMAPWEVEEFGCLWLFIQQQYSNIFSEIAQEFPRNSHEWQALRPTVDGMELFPSVDGDGNDGNDYNDYRNHLVSLGPSFLHKVLFQPSYEARRNLIACNAVSSKSSFMILVQVSRNSSLLYPADKYESEDINRILPTLPQIEQPNHGWKHHYHGYGPIHRVREAVREEQFQDPWIDRTIGHFAGWKWGYAIWDEERYSVRHHI
;
A
#
# COMPACT_ATOMS: atom_id res chain seq x y z
N MET A 1 -11.41 -6.44 -43.46
CA MET A 1 -10.35 -7.47 -43.40
C MET A 1 -9.01 -6.90 -43.89
N ALA A 2 -8.43 -5.92 -43.20
CA ALA A 2 -7.14 -5.31 -43.59
C ALA A 2 -6.02 -5.52 -42.56
N LEU A 3 -6.36 -5.77 -41.29
CA LEU A 3 -5.40 -5.95 -40.20
C LEU A 3 -4.85 -7.38 -40.09
N GLU A 4 -5.55 -8.35 -40.65
CA GLU A 4 -5.17 -9.78 -40.61
C GLU A 4 -4.20 -10.16 -41.74
N THR A 5 -4.19 -9.38 -42.82
CA THR A 5 -3.28 -9.56 -43.97
C THR A 5 -1.90 -8.95 -43.72
N LEU A 6 -1.69 -8.33 -42.56
CA LEU A 6 -0.41 -7.75 -42.17
C LEU A 6 0.63 -8.87 -41.92
N PRO A 7 1.91 -8.63 -42.26
CA PRO A 7 3.02 -9.48 -41.84
C PRO A 7 2.99 -9.75 -40.33
N THR A 8 3.51 -10.92 -39.93
CA THR A 8 3.51 -11.36 -38.52
C THR A 8 4.19 -10.35 -37.60
N GLU A 9 5.23 -9.67 -38.09
CA GLU A 9 5.99 -8.63 -37.40
C GLU A 9 5.12 -7.41 -37.10
N LEU A 10 4.29 -6.96 -38.06
CA LEU A 10 3.38 -5.85 -37.85
C LEU A 10 2.23 -6.23 -36.91
N ARG A 11 1.74 -7.47 -37.00
CA ARG A 11 0.75 -7.99 -36.03
C ARG A 11 1.34 -8.07 -34.62
N MET A 12 2.60 -8.45 -34.49
CA MET A 12 3.34 -8.46 -33.22
C MET A 12 3.41 -7.05 -32.64
N LEU A 13 3.80 -6.05 -33.45
CA LEU A 13 3.85 -4.65 -33.02
C LEU A 13 2.48 -4.16 -32.56
N ILE A 14 1.39 -4.50 -33.27
CA ILE A 14 0.03 -4.14 -32.84
C ILE A 14 -0.27 -4.74 -31.46
N LEU A 15 0.03 -6.02 -31.25
CA LEU A 15 -0.16 -6.68 -29.94
C LEU A 15 0.69 -6.02 -28.84
N GLN A 16 1.93 -5.63 -29.15
CA GLN A 16 2.84 -4.93 -28.23
C GLN A 16 2.37 -3.51 -27.86
N GLN A 17 1.58 -2.86 -28.72
CA GLN A 17 1.09 -1.51 -28.45
C GLN A 17 -0.24 -1.49 -27.70
N LEU A 18 -0.89 -2.64 -27.47
CA LEU A 18 -2.15 -2.67 -26.73
C LEU A 18 -1.96 -2.15 -25.29
N PRO A 19 -2.90 -1.37 -24.76
CA PRO A 19 -2.72 -0.65 -23.49
C PRO A 19 -2.81 -1.57 -22.26
N ASP A 20 -3.54 -2.69 -22.37
CA ASP A 20 -3.84 -3.57 -21.24
C ASP A 20 -4.16 -5.01 -21.69
N ILE A 21 -4.21 -5.92 -20.71
CA ILE A 21 -4.46 -7.35 -20.94
C ILE A 21 -5.91 -7.62 -21.40
N GLN A 22 -6.88 -6.78 -21.05
CA GLN A 22 -8.27 -6.92 -21.51
C GLN A 22 -8.39 -6.58 -23.00
N SER A 23 -7.71 -5.53 -23.47
CA SER A 23 -7.58 -5.16 -24.89
C SER A 23 -6.89 -6.26 -25.69
N LEU A 24 -5.81 -6.85 -25.14
CA LEU A 24 -5.15 -8.04 -25.70
C LEU A 24 -6.11 -9.22 -25.82
N LYS A 25 -6.82 -9.54 -24.74
CA LYS A 25 -7.80 -10.62 -24.70
C LYS A 25 -8.88 -10.42 -25.76
N SER A 26 -9.45 -9.22 -25.87
CA SER A 26 -10.48 -8.89 -26.86
C SER A 26 -9.99 -9.10 -28.29
N LEU A 27 -8.78 -8.63 -28.65
CA LEU A 27 -8.24 -8.79 -30.01
C LEU A 27 -7.92 -10.26 -30.35
N VAL A 28 -7.34 -10.98 -29.39
CA VAL A 28 -7.01 -12.40 -29.53
C VAL A 28 -8.25 -13.27 -29.69
N HIS A 29 -9.35 -12.92 -29.01
CA HIS A 29 -10.64 -13.61 -29.20
C HIS A 29 -11.34 -13.23 -30.52
N ALA A 30 -11.12 -12.01 -31.01
CA ALA A 30 -11.76 -11.52 -32.23
C ALA A 30 -11.16 -12.10 -33.52
N SER A 31 -9.93 -12.61 -33.49
CA SER A 31 -9.24 -13.09 -34.69
C SER A 31 -8.32 -14.31 -34.42
N PRO A 32 -8.52 -15.43 -35.13
CA PRO A 32 -7.61 -16.59 -35.07
C PRO A 32 -6.18 -16.27 -35.51
N ILE A 33 -6.02 -15.28 -36.41
CA ILE A 33 -4.72 -14.85 -36.94
C ILE A 33 -3.94 -14.04 -35.89
N TYR A 34 -4.63 -13.22 -35.09
CA TYR A 34 -4.01 -12.59 -33.92
C TYR A 34 -3.79 -13.58 -32.78
N TYR A 35 -4.67 -14.58 -32.60
CA TYR A 35 -4.44 -15.65 -31.64
C TYR A 35 -3.15 -16.43 -31.94
N SER A 36 -2.91 -16.81 -33.20
CA SER A 36 -1.70 -17.54 -33.57
C SER A 36 -0.43 -16.69 -33.36
N THR A 37 -0.50 -15.39 -33.66
CA THR A 37 0.60 -14.44 -33.40
C THR A 37 0.87 -14.30 -31.90
N TYR A 38 -0.19 -14.12 -31.11
CA TYR A 38 -0.11 -14.05 -29.66
C TYR A 38 0.47 -15.33 -29.05
N ALA A 39 0.06 -16.51 -29.52
CA ALA A 39 0.53 -17.79 -28.98
C ALA A 39 2.05 -17.96 -29.04
N VAL A 40 2.71 -17.38 -30.05
CA VAL A 40 4.17 -17.43 -30.22
C VAL A 40 4.91 -16.52 -29.23
N ALA A 41 4.36 -15.36 -28.89
CA ALA A 41 5.03 -14.33 -28.08
C ALA A 41 4.34 -14.02 -26.74
N LYS A 42 3.41 -14.89 -26.31
CA LYS A 42 2.50 -14.67 -25.19
C LYS A 42 3.16 -14.16 -23.92
N LYS A 43 4.23 -14.82 -23.45
CA LYS A 43 4.92 -14.45 -22.20
C LYS A 43 5.56 -13.07 -22.31
N THR A 44 6.26 -12.80 -23.41
CA THR A 44 6.90 -11.51 -23.68
C THR A 44 5.90 -10.37 -23.77
N LEU A 45 4.81 -10.57 -24.52
CA LEU A 45 3.73 -9.58 -24.69
C LEU A 45 3.09 -9.20 -23.35
N LEU A 46 2.77 -10.20 -22.52
CA LEU A 46 2.17 -9.96 -21.21
C LEU A 46 3.13 -9.23 -20.28
N HIS A 47 4.39 -9.61 -20.28
CA HIS A 47 5.41 -8.92 -19.49
C HIS A 47 5.57 -7.46 -19.91
N GLU A 48 5.63 -7.16 -21.21
CA GLU A 48 5.72 -5.79 -21.73
C GLU A 48 4.47 -4.95 -21.44
N ILE A 49 3.27 -5.55 -21.46
CA ILE A 49 2.05 -4.86 -21.03
C ILE A 49 2.12 -4.53 -19.54
N LEU A 50 2.49 -5.49 -18.69
CA LEU A 50 2.59 -5.28 -17.25
C LEU A 50 3.62 -4.20 -16.90
N GLN A 51 4.81 -4.23 -17.51
CA GLN A 51 5.82 -3.18 -17.33
C GLN A 51 5.27 -1.80 -17.69
N ARG A 52 4.52 -1.67 -18.79
CA ARG A 52 3.89 -0.40 -19.18
C ARG A 52 2.79 0.05 -18.21
N GLN A 53 2.00 -0.88 -17.67
CA GLN A 53 0.94 -0.59 -16.70
C GLN A 53 1.53 -0.04 -15.40
N TYR A 54 2.49 -0.75 -14.81
CA TYR A 54 3.17 -0.35 -13.57
C TYR A 54 4.13 0.84 -13.75
N GLY A 55 4.56 1.12 -14.99
CA GLY A 55 5.28 2.35 -15.34
C GLY A 55 6.67 2.40 -14.73
N LEU A 56 6.90 3.34 -13.81
CA LEU A 56 8.19 3.49 -13.13
C LEU A 56 8.33 2.57 -11.91
N VAL A 57 7.29 1.81 -11.54
CA VAL A 57 7.36 0.85 -10.43
C VAL A 57 8.04 -0.42 -10.91
N ASP A 58 9.09 -0.85 -10.21
CA ASP A 58 9.74 -2.13 -10.48
C ASP A 58 8.77 -3.29 -10.22
N LEU A 59 8.74 -4.27 -11.13
CA LEU A 59 7.83 -5.42 -11.03
C LEU A 59 8.09 -6.31 -9.81
N ALA A 60 9.26 -6.23 -9.18
CA ALA A 60 9.54 -6.90 -7.91
C ALA A 60 8.55 -6.49 -6.81
N GLU A 61 8.04 -5.25 -6.83
CA GLU A 61 7.08 -4.75 -5.84
C GLU A 61 5.71 -5.45 -5.95
N PRO A 62 5.00 -5.43 -7.10
CA PRO A 62 3.74 -6.16 -7.24
C PRO A 62 3.91 -7.69 -7.25
N ILE A 63 5.05 -8.22 -7.69
CA ILE A 63 5.35 -9.67 -7.58
C ILE A 63 5.44 -10.06 -6.10
N ALA A 64 6.12 -9.28 -5.26
CA ALA A 64 6.16 -9.53 -3.81
C ALA A 64 4.77 -9.44 -3.18
N ALA A 65 3.93 -8.51 -3.63
CA ALA A 65 2.54 -8.40 -3.15
C ALA A 65 1.70 -9.64 -3.46
N ILE A 66 1.88 -10.27 -4.63
CA ILE A 66 1.15 -11.50 -4.99
C ILE A 66 1.73 -12.71 -4.26
N ARG A 67 3.05 -12.90 -4.34
CA ARG A 67 3.73 -14.07 -3.75
C ARG A 67 3.70 -14.08 -2.22
N SER A 68 3.41 -12.96 -1.58
CA SER A 68 3.20 -12.90 -0.12
C SER A 68 1.83 -13.40 0.33
N GLN A 69 0.88 -13.60 -0.59
CA GLN A 69 -0.45 -14.07 -0.22
C GLN A 69 -0.37 -15.45 0.45
N GLY A 70 -0.90 -15.55 1.67
CA GLY A 70 -0.83 -16.77 2.49
C GLY A 70 0.42 -16.91 3.35
N LEU A 71 1.44 -16.07 3.16
CA LEU A 71 2.68 -16.08 3.96
C LEU A 71 2.51 -15.32 5.28
N HIS A 72 1.58 -15.78 6.10
CA HIS A 72 1.28 -15.13 7.37
C HIS A 72 2.37 -15.35 8.41
N ALA A 73 2.86 -14.26 8.99
CA ALA A 73 3.99 -14.26 9.94
C ALA A 73 3.66 -14.87 11.30
N ASP A 74 2.39 -15.06 11.65
CA ASP A 74 1.96 -15.81 12.84
C ASP A 74 2.05 -17.33 12.66
N VAL A 75 2.27 -17.84 11.44
CA VAL A 75 2.59 -19.24 11.15
C VAL A 75 4.12 -19.42 11.19
N PRO A 76 4.68 -20.15 12.16
CA PRO A 76 6.14 -20.27 12.30
C PRO A 76 6.83 -20.86 11.06
N ALA A 77 6.16 -21.79 10.36
CA ALA A 77 6.69 -22.45 9.16
C ALA A 77 6.91 -21.48 7.98
N ASN A 78 6.22 -20.34 7.95
CA ASN A 78 6.35 -19.36 6.89
C ASN A 78 7.59 -18.46 7.05
N LYS A 79 8.27 -18.51 8.20
CA LYS A 79 9.32 -17.54 8.55
C LYS A 79 10.43 -17.45 7.51
N ASP A 80 11.00 -18.59 7.10
CA ASP A 80 12.09 -18.62 6.12
C ASP A 80 11.64 -18.18 4.73
N GLU A 81 10.40 -18.53 4.35
CA GLU A 81 9.82 -18.14 3.06
C GLU A 81 9.54 -16.63 3.01
N ILE A 82 9.03 -16.05 4.11
CA ILE A 82 8.85 -14.60 4.28
C ILE A 82 10.19 -13.87 4.12
N VAL A 83 11.23 -14.32 4.82
CA VAL A 83 12.57 -13.72 4.73
C VAL A 83 13.10 -13.83 3.30
N SER A 84 13.01 -15.01 2.68
CA SER A 84 13.44 -15.24 1.29
C SER A 84 12.71 -14.35 0.29
N LEU A 85 11.39 -14.16 0.46
CA LEU A 85 10.58 -13.32 -0.42
C LEU A 85 10.99 -11.84 -0.31
N LEU A 86 11.13 -11.35 0.92
CA LEU A 86 11.51 -9.94 1.17
C LEU A 86 12.96 -9.65 0.75
N ASP A 87 13.85 -10.62 0.91
CA ASP A 87 15.22 -10.55 0.39
C ASP A 87 15.25 -10.51 -1.14
N ARG A 88 14.45 -11.36 -1.81
CA ARG A 88 14.32 -11.31 -3.28
C ARG A 88 13.79 -9.97 -3.77
N ARG A 89 12.78 -9.41 -3.10
CA ARG A 89 12.23 -8.07 -3.43
C ARG A 89 13.32 -6.99 -3.34
N ARG A 90 14.04 -6.92 -2.22
CA ARG A 90 15.01 -5.84 -1.98
C ARG A 90 16.29 -5.99 -2.80
N ARG A 91 16.64 -7.21 -3.23
CA ARG A 91 17.82 -7.54 -4.04
C ARG A 91 17.48 -7.86 -5.50
N HIS A 92 16.33 -7.41 -6.00
CA HIS A 92 15.87 -7.73 -7.36
C HIS A 92 16.92 -7.35 -8.42
N ASP A 93 17.64 -6.23 -8.27
CA ASP A 93 18.71 -5.81 -9.20
C ASP A 93 19.85 -6.83 -9.35
N GLU A 94 20.05 -7.70 -8.36
CA GLU A 94 21.09 -8.73 -8.37
C GLU A 94 20.62 -10.03 -9.06
N LEU A 95 19.31 -10.17 -9.27
CA LEU A 95 18.70 -11.37 -9.85
C LEU A 95 18.66 -11.29 -11.37
N SER A 96 18.62 -12.46 -12.01
CA SER A 96 18.47 -12.50 -13.46
C SER A 96 17.09 -11.98 -13.89
N ARG A 97 16.98 -11.47 -15.13
CA ARG A 97 15.67 -11.06 -15.70
C ARG A 97 14.61 -12.16 -15.65
N SER A 98 15.03 -13.43 -15.70
CA SER A 98 14.11 -14.56 -15.62
C SER A 98 13.52 -14.73 -14.22
N GLU A 99 14.28 -14.37 -13.17
CA GLU A 99 13.85 -14.49 -11.77
C GLU A 99 12.98 -13.30 -11.34
N ASN A 100 13.22 -12.13 -11.93
CA ASN A 100 12.41 -10.91 -11.75
C ASN A 100 11.17 -10.84 -12.66
N ALA A 101 10.96 -11.86 -13.48
CA ALA A 101 9.79 -11.96 -14.33
C ALA A 101 8.69 -12.80 -13.66
N PRO A 102 7.43 -12.61 -14.09
CA PRO A 102 6.36 -13.53 -13.76
C PRO A 102 6.73 -14.96 -14.18
N ALA A 103 6.49 -15.92 -13.28
CA ALA A 103 6.81 -17.32 -13.46
C ALA A 103 6.03 -17.89 -14.65
N ASP A 104 4.71 -17.65 -14.66
CA ASP A 104 3.78 -18.19 -15.63
C ASP A 104 2.69 -17.18 -16.03
N LEU A 105 1.73 -17.67 -16.82
CA LEU A 105 0.57 -16.90 -17.27
C LEU A 105 -0.35 -16.51 -16.11
N GLU A 106 -0.52 -17.40 -15.13
CA GLU A 106 -1.45 -17.18 -14.03
C GLU A 106 -0.95 -16.01 -13.18
N GLU A 107 0.35 -15.97 -12.89
CA GLU A 107 0.97 -14.84 -12.19
C GLU A 107 0.85 -13.54 -13.02
N CYS A 108 0.92 -13.58 -14.35
CA CYS A 108 0.65 -12.41 -15.19
C CYS A 108 -0.80 -11.91 -15.05
N LEU A 109 -1.77 -12.82 -14.96
CA LEU A 109 -3.18 -12.48 -14.77
C LEU A 109 -3.43 -11.90 -13.38
N GLN A 110 -2.80 -12.48 -12.35
CA GLN A 110 -2.84 -11.98 -10.98
C GLN A 110 -2.22 -10.57 -10.88
N LEU A 111 -1.09 -10.32 -11.55
CA LEU A 111 -0.46 -8.99 -11.62
C LEU A 111 -1.36 -7.96 -12.30
N SER A 112 -2.06 -8.36 -13.36
CA SER A 112 -3.03 -7.50 -14.03
C SER A 112 -4.22 -7.19 -13.15
N TYR A 113 -4.74 -8.19 -12.43
CA TYR A 113 -5.85 -8.03 -11.51
C TYR A 113 -5.46 -7.10 -10.36
N LEU A 114 -4.30 -7.33 -9.73
CA LEU A 114 -3.75 -6.45 -8.70
C LEU A 114 -3.60 -5.02 -9.22
N TYR A 115 -3.02 -4.83 -10.41
CA TYR A 115 -2.87 -3.51 -11.01
C TYR A 115 -4.21 -2.77 -11.08
N ARG A 116 -5.27 -3.43 -11.57
CA ARG A 116 -6.60 -2.82 -11.67
C ARG A 116 -7.15 -2.41 -10.30
N GLN A 117 -6.93 -3.25 -9.27
CA GLN A 117 -7.35 -2.92 -7.91
C GLN A 117 -6.62 -1.68 -7.39
N LEU A 118 -5.30 -1.64 -7.56
CA LEU A 118 -4.45 -0.54 -7.07
C LEU A 118 -4.64 0.75 -7.88
N GLU A 119 -4.88 0.64 -9.19
CA GLU A 119 -5.18 1.78 -10.07
C GLU A 119 -6.50 2.45 -9.66
N TYR A 120 -7.53 1.67 -9.33
CA TYR A 120 -8.76 2.21 -8.79
C TYR A 120 -8.50 3.02 -7.51
N LEU A 121 -7.78 2.44 -6.53
CA LEU A 121 -7.45 3.12 -5.28
C LEU A 121 -6.58 4.35 -5.48
N LEU A 122 -5.65 4.31 -6.45
CA LEU A 122 -4.85 5.46 -6.84
C LEU A 122 -5.72 6.59 -7.36
N HIS A 123 -6.68 6.30 -8.24
CA HIS A 123 -7.61 7.29 -8.74
C HIS A 123 -8.47 7.86 -7.60
N THR A 124 -8.98 7.01 -6.71
CA THR A 124 -9.72 7.46 -5.52
C THR A 124 -8.87 8.37 -4.64
N TYR A 125 -7.61 8.01 -4.38
CA TYR A 125 -6.67 8.82 -3.61
C TYR A 125 -6.46 10.20 -4.24
N CYS A 126 -6.23 10.26 -5.55
CA CYS A 126 -6.05 11.52 -6.27
C CYS A 126 -7.30 12.39 -6.24
N THR A 127 -8.48 11.80 -6.44
CA THR A 127 -9.76 12.54 -6.40
C THR A 127 -10.07 13.09 -5.00
N GLN A 128 -9.67 12.38 -3.95
CA GLN A 128 -9.98 12.73 -2.56
C GLN A 128 -8.83 13.41 -1.81
N ALA A 129 -7.74 13.77 -2.49
CA ALA A 129 -6.60 14.40 -1.87
C ALA A 129 -7.00 15.63 -1.03
N SER A 130 -6.50 15.69 0.20
CA SER A 130 -6.76 16.81 1.11
C SER A 130 -5.95 18.04 0.70
N CYS A 131 -6.47 19.23 0.98
CA CYS A 131 -5.75 20.48 0.75
C CYS A 131 -4.45 20.50 1.58
N PRO A 132 -3.29 20.81 0.98
CA PRO A 132 -2.04 20.98 1.70
C PRO A 132 -2.08 22.14 2.69
N GLN A 133 -1.25 22.07 3.74
CA GLN A 133 -1.11 23.17 4.69
C GLN A 133 -0.54 24.42 4.00
N GLY A 134 -1.17 25.57 4.20
CA GLY A 134 -0.73 26.85 3.63
C GLY A 134 -1.34 27.20 2.26
N ILE A 135 -2.13 26.31 1.67
CA ILE A 135 -2.94 26.57 0.47
C ILE A 135 -4.39 26.82 0.91
N THR A 136 -5.06 27.80 0.30
CA THR A 136 -6.48 28.06 0.59
C THR A 136 -7.36 27.05 -0.15
N GLN A 137 -8.52 26.72 0.43
CA GLN A 137 -9.42 25.71 -0.16
C GLN A 137 -9.87 26.12 -1.57
N GLU A 138 -10.10 27.42 -1.82
CA GLU A 138 -10.52 27.92 -3.13
C GLU A 138 -9.44 27.69 -4.21
N LYS A 139 -8.17 27.92 -3.87
CA LYS A 139 -7.04 27.66 -4.78
C LYS A 139 -6.87 26.16 -5.02
N TRP A 140 -7.07 25.36 -3.98
CA TRP A 140 -7.00 23.92 -4.10
C TRP A 140 -8.08 23.36 -5.02
N ASP A 141 -9.33 23.83 -4.87
CA ASP A 141 -10.45 23.35 -5.67
C ASP A 141 -10.31 23.73 -7.15
N GLN A 142 -9.66 24.85 -7.48
CA GLN A 142 -9.31 25.21 -8.86
C GLN A 142 -8.30 24.25 -9.52
N SER A 143 -7.51 23.54 -8.72
CA SER A 143 -6.50 22.58 -9.20
C SER A 143 -7.01 21.12 -9.29
N ARG A 144 -8.30 20.89 -9.00
CA ARG A 144 -8.95 19.57 -9.11
C ARG A 144 -9.53 19.33 -10.52
N PRO A 145 -9.57 18.08 -11.01
CA PRO A 145 -9.05 16.86 -10.41
C PRO A 145 -7.53 16.76 -10.53
N ILE A 146 -6.91 16.19 -9.50
CA ILE A 146 -5.47 15.94 -9.49
C ILE A 146 -5.14 14.86 -10.51
N THR A 147 -4.49 15.27 -11.61
CA THR A 147 -3.84 14.33 -12.52
C THR A 147 -2.43 14.08 -12.01
N PRO A 148 -2.08 12.88 -11.53
CA PRO A 148 -0.75 12.60 -11.00
C PRO A 148 0.30 12.62 -12.10
N SER A 149 1.50 13.13 -11.80
CA SER A 149 2.71 12.95 -12.61
C SER A 149 3.05 11.46 -12.73
N LYS A 150 3.92 11.09 -13.69
CA LYS A 150 4.40 9.70 -13.80
C LYS A 150 5.08 9.23 -12.52
N THR A 151 5.83 10.12 -11.87
CA THR A 151 6.55 9.86 -10.62
C THR A 151 5.58 9.73 -9.45
N GLU A 152 4.59 10.61 -9.32
CA GLU A 152 3.55 10.52 -8.29
C GLU A 152 2.73 9.23 -8.42
N LYS A 153 2.31 8.89 -9.64
CA LYS A 153 1.60 7.64 -9.93
C LYS A 153 2.43 6.45 -9.44
N ALA A 154 3.73 6.46 -9.73
CA ALA A 154 4.62 5.39 -9.34
C ALA A 154 4.88 5.33 -7.83
N ARG A 155 5.03 6.47 -7.14
CA ARG A 155 5.12 6.51 -5.67
C ARG A 155 3.88 5.90 -5.01
N ILE A 156 2.69 6.28 -5.46
CA ILE A 156 1.42 5.74 -4.95
C ILE A 156 1.35 4.23 -5.21
N LEU A 157 1.60 3.77 -6.44
CA LEU A 157 1.54 2.34 -6.78
C LEU A 157 2.59 1.52 -6.02
N ARG A 158 3.83 2.00 -5.90
CA ARG A 158 4.90 1.36 -5.12
C ARG A 158 4.49 1.22 -3.65
N ALA A 159 4.00 2.30 -3.05
CA ALA A 159 3.55 2.31 -1.67
C ALA A 159 2.33 1.38 -1.46
N LEU A 160 1.37 1.32 -2.40
CA LEU A 160 0.26 0.36 -2.37
C LEU A 160 0.74 -1.10 -2.44
N CYS A 161 1.70 -1.42 -3.32
CA CYS A 161 2.26 -2.78 -3.44
C CYS A 161 2.97 -3.19 -2.14
N ARG A 162 3.77 -2.28 -1.57
CA ARG A 162 4.48 -2.50 -0.30
C ARG A 162 3.50 -2.65 0.86
N LEU A 163 2.44 -1.85 0.90
CA LEU A 163 1.37 -1.96 1.88
C LEU A 163 0.61 -3.29 1.76
N GLN A 164 0.29 -3.74 0.54
CA GLN A 164 -0.31 -5.05 0.32
C GLN A 164 0.61 -6.18 0.78
N THR A 165 1.91 -6.10 0.46
CA THR A 165 2.92 -7.07 0.93
C THR A 165 2.98 -7.11 2.46
N TYR A 166 3.05 -5.95 3.11
CA TYR A 166 3.04 -5.85 4.56
C TYR A 166 1.77 -6.46 5.17
N CYS A 167 0.59 -6.14 4.63
CA CYS A 167 -0.68 -6.65 5.14
C CYS A 167 -0.83 -8.16 4.95
N ASN A 168 -0.36 -8.71 3.83
CA ASN A 168 -0.38 -10.17 3.61
C ASN A 168 0.46 -10.93 4.65
N ILE A 169 1.62 -10.38 5.02
CA ILE A 169 2.60 -11.02 5.90
C ILE A 169 2.30 -10.74 7.38
N PHE A 170 2.25 -9.46 7.75
CA PHE A 170 2.16 -9.00 9.15
C PHE A 170 0.78 -8.45 9.51
N GLY A 171 -0.14 -8.35 8.54
CA GLY A 171 -1.49 -7.85 8.75
C GLY A 171 -2.49 -8.90 9.27
N ALA A 172 -3.76 -8.50 9.26
CA ALA A 172 -4.87 -9.36 9.62
C ALA A 172 -5.28 -10.28 8.47
N ARG A 173 -6.07 -11.30 8.79
CA ARG A 173 -6.64 -12.22 7.80
C ARG A 173 -8.10 -11.91 7.59
N GLU A 174 -8.51 -11.91 6.33
CA GLU A 174 -9.93 -11.85 6.00
C GLU A 174 -10.63 -13.07 6.59
N TRP A 175 -11.76 -12.82 7.24
CA TRP A 175 -12.65 -13.87 7.68
C TRP A 175 -13.45 -14.42 6.50
N ASP A 176 -13.40 -15.74 6.33
CA ASP A 176 -14.26 -16.50 5.43
C ASP A 176 -14.95 -17.63 6.21
N GLU A 177 -16.28 -17.72 6.12
CA GLU A 177 -17.09 -18.76 6.78
C GLU A 177 -16.71 -20.17 6.31
N SER A 178 -16.21 -20.32 5.06
CA SER A 178 -15.77 -21.61 4.52
C SER A 178 -14.60 -22.23 5.31
N GLN A 179 -13.81 -21.41 6.02
CA GLN A 179 -12.69 -21.87 6.85
C GLN A 179 -13.16 -22.52 8.16
N GLN A 180 -14.40 -22.26 8.58
CA GLN A 180 -14.97 -22.79 9.81
C GLN A 180 -15.35 -24.26 9.66
N GLU A 181 -15.83 -24.67 8.49
CA GLU A 181 -16.21 -26.06 8.19
C GLU A 181 -15.00 -27.00 8.12
N SER A 182 -13.89 -26.52 7.56
CA SER A 182 -12.65 -27.31 7.38
C SER A 182 -11.89 -27.60 8.69
N GLN A 183 -12.12 -26.80 9.74
CA GLN A 183 -11.46 -26.95 11.06
C GLN A 183 -12.32 -27.68 12.10
N SER A 184 -13.55 -28.08 11.74
CA SER A 184 -14.54 -28.70 12.64
C SER A 184 -14.20 -30.14 13.08
N SER A 185 -13.15 -30.75 12.54
CA SER A 185 -12.73 -32.13 12.87
C SER A 185 -11.91 -32.26 14.16
N THR A 186 -11.56 -31.16 14.84
CA THR A 186 -10.76 -31.22 16.09
C THR A 186 -11.37 -30.39 17.22
N ARG A 187 -12.33 -30.97 17.96
CA ARG A 187 -13.01 -30.44 19.16
C ARG A 187 -13.77 -29.10 18.96
N PRO A 188 -14.98 -28.94 19.55
CA PRO A 188 -15.68 -27.65 19.55
C PRO A 188 -15.04 -26.70 20.57
N GLY A 189 -13.83 -26.22 20.26
CA GLY A 189 -13.26 -25.03 20.86
C GLY A 189 -13.44 -23.89 19.87
N LEU A 190 -14.19 -22.85 20.26
CA LEU A 190 -14.35 -21.60 19.50
C LEU A 190 -13.05 -21.24 18.80
N SER A 191 -12.99 -21.31 17.47
CA SER A 191 -11.83 -20.84 16.71
C SER A 191 -11.72 -19.33 16.96
N LYS A 192 -10.85 -18.97 17.91
CA LYS A 192 -10.76 -17.59 18.40
C LYS A 192 -10.30 -16.70 17.25
N ARG A 193 -11.22 -15.88 16.72
CA ARG A 193 -10.88 -14.75 15.86
C ARG A 193 -9.94 -13.85 16.63
N ARG A 194 -8.73 -13.68 16.12
CA ARG A 194 -7.70 -12.87 16.77
C ARG A 194 -7.08 -11.95 15.74
N SER A 195 -6.70 -10.76 16.19
CA SER A 195 -5.77 -9.92 15.44
C SER A 195 -4.47 -10.68 15.21
N SER A 196 -3.67 -10.22 14.24
CA SER A 196 -2.40 -10.86 13.88
C SER A 196 -1.50 -11.05 15.10
N THR A 197 -0.95 -12.26 15.26
CA THR A 197 -0.02 -12.58 16.36
C THR A 197 1.41 -12.79 15.89
N TRP A 198 1.79 -12.12 14.80
CA TRP A 198 3.12 -12.21 14.17
C TRP A 198 4.28 -12.00 15.16
N TYR A 199 4.07 -11.20 16.21
CA TYR A 199 5.06 -10.90 17.25
C TYR A 199 5.54 -12.14 18.04
N ARG A 200 4.84 -13.27 17.90
CA ARG A 200 5.27 -14.56 18.46
C ARG A 200 6.46 -15.17 17.72
N ASN A 201 6.62 -14.84 16.44
CA ASN A 201 7.64 -15.43 15.56
C ASN A 201 8.67 -14.40 15.08
N PHE A 202 8.31 -13.12 15.07
CA PHE A 202 9.17 -12.01 14.67
C PHE A 202 9.25 -10.97 15.77
N GLN A 203 10.46 -10.52 16.08
CA GLN A 203 10.62 -9.35 16.96
C GLN A 203 10.28 -8.07 16.19
N LEU A 204 9.92 -7.01 16.91
CA LEU A 204 9.60 -5.71 16.29
C LEU A 204 10.75 -5.19 15.41
N HIS A 205 12.00 -5.28 15.89
CA HIS A 205 13.17 -4.83 15.14
C HIS A 205 13.43 -5.69 13.89
N GLU A 206 13.13 -6.99 13.96
CA GLU A 206 13.30 -7.95 12.86
C GLU A 206 12.29 -7.64 11.74
N MET A 207 11.01 -7.50 12.09
CA MET A 207 9.95 -7.08 11.15
C MET A 207 10.28 -5.71 10.53
N TRP A 208 10.67 -4.74 11.36
CA TRP A 208 11.03 -3.42 10.88
C TRP A 208 12.19 -3.48 9.89
N SER A 209 13.24 -4.23 10.21
CA SER A 209 14.42 -4.40 9.36
C SER A 209 14.07 -5.04 8.01
N LEU A 210 13.20 -6.06 8.02
CA LEU A 210 12.78 -6.78 6.81
C LEU A 210 11.92 -5.94 5.86
N ILE A 211 11.09 -5.03 6.40
CA ILE A 211 10.18 -4.22 5.59
C ILE A 211 10.70 -2.79 5.44
N PHE A 212 10.74 -2.02 6.53
CA PHE A 212 10.96 -0.57 6.50
C PHE A 212 12.44 -0.19 6.53
N GLY A 213 13.31 -1.05 7.07
CA GLY A 213 14.76 -0.84 7.04
C GLY A 213 15.34 -0.83 5.62
N THR A 214 14.67 -1.48 4.67
CA THR A 214 15.08 -1.55 3.26
C THR A 214 14.47 -0.44 2.41
N MET A 215 13.81 0.55 3.02
CA MET A 215 13.12 1.66 2.36
C MET A 215 13.76 2.97 2.77
N ALA A 216 13.81 3.94 1.85
CA ALA A 216 14.20 5.29 2.25
C ALA A 216 13.15 5.91 3.19
N PRO A 217 13.53 6.85 4.09
CA PRO A 217 12.59 7.50 5.00
C PRO A 217 11.34 8.10 4.33
N TRP A 218 11.49 8.75 3.17
CA TRP A 218 10.32 9.29 2.44
C TRP A 218 9.40 8.18 1.89
N GLU A 219 9.94 7.01 1.53
CA GLU A 219 9.09 5.88 1.09
C GLU A 219 8.27 5.30 2.25
N VAL A 220 8.80 5.35 3.48
CA VAL A 220 8.04 5.00 4.70
C VAL A 220 6.93 6.03 4.97
N GLU A 221 7.18 7.30 4.67
CA GLU A 221 6.17 8.35 4.75
C GLU A 221 5.11 8.22 3.64
N GLU A 222 5.48 7.84 2.41
CA GLU A 222 4.55 7.51 1.32
C GLU A 222 3.61 6.36 1.75
N PHE A 223 4.16 5.31 2.37
CA PHE A 223 3.39 4.22 2.98
C PHE A 223 2.42 4.74 4.04
N GLY A 224 2.87 5.62 4.94
CA GLY A 224 2.04 6.23 5.97
C GLY A 224 0.89 7.09 5.42
N CYS A 225 1.14 7.84 4.33
CA CYS A 225 0.10 8.60 3.63
C CYS A 225 -1.03 7.69 3.15
N LEU A 226 -0.69 6.55 2.55
CA LEU A 226 -1.68 5.59 2.07
C LEU A 226 -2.36 4.80 3.19
N TRP A 227 -1.64 4.49 4.26
CA TRP A 227 -2.24 3.91 5.47
C TRP A 227 -3.38 4.77 6.00
N LEU A 228 -3.14 6.08 6.19
CA LEU A 228 -4.18 7.01 6.64
C LEU A 228 -5.31 7.16 5.63
N PHE A 229 -5.01 7.17 4.33
CA PHE A 229 -6.05 7.20 3.30
C PHE A 229 -7.01 5.99 3.40
N ILE A 230 -6.47 4.78 3.53
CA ILE A 230 -7.28 3.57 3.68
C ILE A 230 -8.08 3.63 4.99
N GLN A 231 -7.46 4.10 6.08
CA GLN A 231 -8.14 4.30 7.35
C GLN A 231 -9.29 5.30 7.23
N GLN A 232 -9.11 6.37 6.44
CA GLN A 232 -10.14 7.38 6.16
C GLN A 232 -11.30 6.78 5.35
N GLN A 233 -11.04 5.88 4.39
CA GLN A 233 -12.13 5.20 3.67
C GLN A 233 -13.02 4.41 4.63
N TYR A 234 -12.42 3.63 5.55
CA TYR A 234 -13.19 2.92 6.57
C TYR A 234 -13.90 3.87 7.52
N SER A 235 -13.29 5.02 7.85
CA SER A 235 -13.91 6.05 8.68
C SER A 235 -15.20 6.57 8.05
N ASN A 236 -15.19 6.85 6.74
CA ASN A 236 -16.38 7.30 6.02
C ASN A 236 -17.47 6.22 6.04
N ILE A 237 -17.10 4.96 5.80
CA ILE A 237 -18.07 3.85 5.81
C ILE A 237 -18.65 3.64 7.22
N PHE A 238 -17.85 3.72 8.27
CA PHE A 238 -18.36 3.62 9.65
C PHE A 238 -19.26 4.80 10.01
N SER A 239 -18.97 6.01 9.52
CA SER A 239 -19.86 7.16 9.72
C SER A 239 -21.23 6.95 9.07
N GLU A 240 -21.29 6.29 7.91
CA GLU A 240 -22.56 5.91 7.26
C GLU A 240 -23.30 4.85 8.11
N ILE A 241 -22.60 3.79 8.53
CA ILE A 241 -23.17 2.72 9.36
C ILE A 241 -23.71 3.27 10.68
N ALA A 242 -22.98 4.19 11.31
CA ALA A 242 -23.34 4.78 12.60
C ALA A 242 -24.64 5.61 12.55
N GLN A 243 -25.07 6.05 11.35
CA GLN A 243 -26.36 6.71 11.17
C GLN A 243 -27.53 5.71 11.26
N GLU A 244 -27.31 4.44 10.91
CA GLU A 244 -28.31 3.37 10.95
C GLU A 244 -28.25 2.59 12.28
N PHE A 245 -27.06 2.23 12.73
CA PHE A 245 -26.82 1.46 13.94
C PHE A 245 -25.82 2.18 14.87
N PRO A 246 -26.25 2.66 16.04
CA PRO A 246 -25.31 3.04 17.09
C PRO A 246 -24.33 1.89 17.36
N ARG A 247 -23.05 2.18 17.63
CA ARG A 247 -21.99 1.17 17.83
C ARG A 247 -22.36 0.05 18.81
N ASN A 248 -23.12 0.40 19.86
CA ASN A 248 -23.53 -0.50 20.92
C ASN A 248 -24.90 -1.15 20.67
N SER A 249 -25.49 -0.95 19.48
CA SER A 249 -26.78 -1.55 19.15
C SER A 249 -26.66 -3.06 19.04
N HIS A 250 -27.72 -3.76 19.46
CA HIS A 250 -27.78 -5.21 19.41
C HIS A 250 -27.77 -5.71 17.95
N GLU A 251 -28.34 -4.95 17.01
CA GLU A 251 -28.34 -5.28 15.59
C GLU A 251 -26.91 -5.25 15.02
N TRP A 252 -26.12 -4.20 15.31
CA TRP A 252 -24.71 -4.14 14.89
C TRP A 252 -23.87 -5.25 15.51
N GLN A 253 -24.16 -5.63 16.76
CA GLN A 253 -23.52 -6.76 17.41
C GLN A 253 -23.91 -8.10 16.75
N ALA A 254 -25.17 -8.28 16.36
CA ALA A 254 -25.66 -9.51 15.74
C ALA A 254 -25.10 -9.75 14.33
N LEU A 255 -24.77 -8.68 13.60
CA LEU A 255 -24.08 -8.78 12.30
C LEU A 255 -22.60 -9.16 12.44
N ARG A 256 -22.05 -9.04 13.65
CA ARG A 256 -20.67 -9.38 13.93
C ARG A 256 -20.60 -10.79 14.48
N PRO A 257 -19.63 -11.57 14.03
CA PRO A 257 -19.49 -12.93 14.54
C PRO A 257 -19.06 -12.91 16.00
N THR A 258 -19.54 -13.88 16.78
CA THR A 258 -19.34 -13.96 18.22
C THR A 258 -17.85 -14.13 18.55
N VAL A 259 -17.14 -13.03 18.79
CA VAL A 259 -15.81 -13.03 19.41
C VAL A 259 -16.04 -13.11 20.92
N ASP A 260 -15.32 -13.99 21.63
CA ASP A 260 -15.40 -14.09 23.10
C ASP A 260 -15.39 -12.68 23.73
N GLY A 261 -16.35 -12.41 24.62
CA GLY A 261 -16.78 -11.09 25.10
C GLY A 261 -15.76 -10.22 25.84
N MET A 262 -14.46 -10.51 25.75
CA MET A 262 -13.36 -9.74 26.33
C MET A 262 -12.61 -8.86 25.32
N GLU A 263 -12.76 -9.07 24.01
CA GLU A 263 -12.04 -8.30 22.96
C GLU A 263 -12.93 -7.33 22.17
N LEU A 264 -14.25 -7.36 22.35
CA LEU A 264 -15.21 -6.56 21.57
C LEU A 264 -15.38 -5.12 22.06
N PHE A 265 -14.82 -4.79 23.22
CA PHE A 265 -14.95 -3.49 23.83
C PHE A 265 -13.55 -2.99 24.23
N PRO A 266 -13.05 -1.88 23.65
CA PRO A 266 -12.13 -1.06 24.41
C PRO A 266 -12.81 -0.81 25.76
N SER A 267 -12.11 -1.04 26.87
CA SER A 267 -12.62 -0.70 28.21
C SER A 267 -13.21 0.71 28.14
N VAL A 268 -14.37 0.90 28.76
CA VAL A 268 -15.03 2.20 28.92
C VAL A 268 -14.10 3.21 29.60
N ASP A 269 -13.03 2.71 30.23
CA ASP A 269 -12.01 3.43 30.99
C ASP A 269 -10.70 3.67 30.19
N GLY A 270 -10.65 3.31 28.91
CA GLY A 270 -9.45 3.47 28.09
C GLY A 270 -9.31 4.88 27.52
N ASP A 271 -8.91 5.86 28.33
CA ASP A 271 -8.28 7.19 28.05
C ASP A 271 -8.71 8.03 26.81
N GLY A 272 -9.72 7.62 26.05
CA GLY A 272 -10.35 8.36 24.97
C GLY A 272 -11.70 8.86 25.44
N ASN A 273 -11.84 10.18 25.56
CA ASN A 273 -13.03 10.87 26.04
C ASN A 273 -14.30 10.69 25.15
N ASP A 274 -14.32 9.72 24.23
CA ASP A 274 -15.48 9.39 23.41
C ASP A 274 -15.52 7.87 23.19
N GLY A 275 -16.49 7.19 23.84
CA GLY A 275 -16.85 5.78 23.59
C GLY A 275 -17.34 5.49 22.15
N ASN A 276 -17.08 6.40 21.21
CA ASN A 276 -17.53 6.41 19.82
C ASN A 276 -16.39 6.14 18.82
N ASP A 277 -15.13 6.01 19.26
CA ASP A 277 -14.01 5.91 18.33
C ASP A 277 -13.85 4.48 17.75
N TYR A 278 -14.18 4.32 16.45
CA TYR A 278 -13.96 3.09 15.67
C TYR A 278 -12.48 2.83 15.34
N ASN A 279 -11.52 3.55 15.94
CA ASN A 279 -10.10 3.46 15.60
C ASN A 279 -9.54 2.03 15.62
N ASP A 280 -9.83 1.26 16.67
CA ASP A 280 -9.32 -0.10 16.82
C ASP A 280 -9.83 -1.04 15.73
N TYR A 281 -11.09 -0.88 15.30
CA TYR A 281 -11.66 -1.64 14.19
C TYR A 281 -11.05 -1.21 12.84
N ARG A 282 -10.86 0.09 12.65
CA ARG A 282 -10.23 0.65 11.44
C ARG A 282 -8.80 0.15 11.30
N ASN A 283 -8.03 0.09 12.39
CA ASN A 283 -6.67 -0.44 12.38
C ASN A 283 -6.60 -1.89 11.89
N HIS A 284 -7.54 -2.73 12.35
CA HIS A 284 -7.65 -4.10 11.86
C HIS A 284 -8.02 -4.15 10.38
N LEU A 285 -9.04 -3.40 9.95
CA LEU A 285 -9.49 -3.41 8.56
C LEU A 285 -8.42 -2.89 7.58
N VAL A 286 -7.66 -1.85 7.96
CA VAL A 286 -6.50 -1.38 7.16
C VAL A 286 -5.46 -2.50 7.03
N SER A 287 -5.26 -3.30 8.09
CA SER A 287 -4.32 -4.41 8.06
C SER A 287 -4.77 -5.61 7.22
N LEU A 288 -5.99 -5.63 6.68
CA LEU A 288 -6.43 -6.57 5.64
C LEU A 288 -5.91 -6.18 4.25
N GLY A 289 -5.44 -4.93 4.10
CA GLY A 289 -4.70 -4.45 2.94
C GLY A 289 -5.55 -3.81 1.83
N PRO A 290 -4.87 -3.15 0.86
CA PRO A 290 -5.49 -2.48 -0.28
C PRO A 290 -6.50 -3.33 -1.07
N SER A 291 -6.17 -4.58 -1.37
CA SER A 291 -7.06 -5.48 -2.14
C SER A 291 -8.39 -5.75 -1.39
N PHE A 292 -8.36 -5.83 -0.06
CA PHE A 292 -9.57 -5.98 0.74
C PHE A 292 -10.41 -4.68 0.74
N LEU A 293 -9.78 -3.51 0.85
CA LEU A 293 -10.51 -2.24 0.69
C LEU A 293 -11.18 -2.15 -0.70
N HIS A 294 -10.47 -2.51 -1.76
CA HIS A 294 -11.07 -2.56 -3.10
C HIS A 294 -12.29 -3.49 -3.13
N LYS A 295 -12.20 -4.70 -2.55
CA LYS A 295 -13.33 -5.64 -2.42
C LYS A 295 -14.52 -5.01 -1.68
N VAL A 296 -14.27 -4.25 -0.62
CA VAL A 296 -15.30 -3.53 0.15
C VAL A 296 -15.97 -2.45 -0.70
N LEU A 297 -15.19 -1.64 -1.44
CA LEU A 297 -15.71 -0.55 -2.25
C LEU A 297 -16.51 -1.04 -3.47
N PHE A 298 -16.24 -2.24 -3.96
CA PHE A 298 -16.93 -2.87 -5.10
C PHE A 298 -18.14 -3.72 -4.72
N GLN A 299 -18.54 -3.74 -3.45
CA GLN A 299 -19.77 -4.45 -3.06
C GLN A 299 -21.00 -3.86 -3.77
N PRO A 300 -21.91 -4.70 -4.29
CA PRO A 300 -23.01 -4.26 -5.16
C PRO A 300 -24.09 -3.47 -4.41
N SER A 301 -24.18 -3.63 -3.09
CA SER A 301 -25.14 -2.94 -2.25
C SER A 301 -24.50 -2.47 -0.95
N TYR A 302 -25.11 -1.46 -0.34
CA TYR A 302 -24.74 -0.97 0.98
C TYR A 302 -24.77 -2.11 2.02
N GLU A 303 -25.80 -2.96 2.00
CA GLU A 303 -25.96 -4.09 2.93
C GLU A 303 -24.82 -5.11 2.79
N ALA A 304 -24.44 -5.47 1.56
CA ALA A 304 -23.33 -6.37 1.30
C ALA A 304 -22.00 -5.80 1.83
N ARG A 305 -21.78 -4.49 1.61
CA ARG A 305 -20.62 -3.77 2.15
C ARG A 305 -20.59 -3.74 3.67
N ARG A 306 -21.72 -3.37 4.28
CA ARG A 306 -21.88 -3.30 5.74
C ARG A 306 -21.62 -4.67 6.36
N ASN A 307 -22.21 -5.73 5.82
CA ASN A 307 -22.06 -7.08 6.35
C ASN A 307 -20.62 -7.59 6.18
N LEU A 308 -19.97 -7.33 5.03
CA LEU A 308 -18.57 -7.67 4.81
C LEU A 308 -17.64 -6.99 5.84
N ILE A 309 -17.86 -5.72 6.13
CA ILE A 309 -17.12 -4.98 7.15
C ILE A 309 -17.42 -5.53 8.54
N ALA A 310 -18.70 -5.73 8.89
CA ALA A 310 -19.09 -6.25 10.19
C ALA A 310 -18.40 -7.60 10.47
N CYS A 311 -18.40 -8.51 9.49
CA CYS A 311 -17.74 -9.81 9.59
C CYS A 311 -16.22 -9.73 9.81
N ASN A 312 -15.58 -8.62 9.45
CA ASN A 312 -14.14 -8.43 9.52
C ASN A 312 -13.72 -7.34 10.53
N ALA A 313 -14.66 -6.69 11.23
CA ALA A 313 -14.36 -5.63 12.18
C ALA A 313 -13.96 -6.20 13.55
N VAL A 314 -12.71 -6.66 13.66
CA VAL A 314 -12.10 -7.11 14.92
C VAL A 314 -11.33 -5.96 15.56
N SER A 315 -11.39 -5.84 16.89
CA SER A 315 -10.65 -4.79 17.60
C SER A 315 -9.13 -5.06 17.51
N SER A 316 -8.34 -4.08 17.08
CA SER A 316 -6.89 -4.16 17.08
C SER A 316 -6.27 -2.84 17.52
N LYS A 317 -5.59 -2.86 18.67
CA LYS A 317 -4.81 -1.73 19.16
C LYS A 317 -3.52 -1.51 18.37
N SER A 318 -3.04 -2.50 17.61
CA SER A 318 -1.83 -2.36 16.80
C SER A 318 -2.12 -1.60 15.51
N SER A 319 -1.32 -0.57 15.22
CA SER A 319 -1.40 0.23 14.00
C SER A 319 0.00 0.56 13.48
N PHE A 320 0.11 0.90 12.19
CA PHE A 320 1.38 1.38 11.63
C PHE A 320 1.91 2.63 12.34
N MET A 321 1.02 3.55 12.75
CA MET A 321 1.40 4.75 13.50
C MET A 321 2.13 4.39 14.81
N ILE A 322 1.58 3.44 15.57
CA ILE A 322 2.20 2.96 16.80
C ILE A 322 3.56 2.33 16.49
N LEU A 323 3.65 1.50 15.44
CA LEU A 323 4.92 0.90 15.01
C LEU A 323 6.00 1.95 14.72
N VAL A 324 5.65 3.04 14.02
CA VAL A 324 6.58 4.15 13.73
C VAL A 324 7.05 4.86 15.01
N GLN A 325 6.16 5.03 16.00
CA GLN A 325 6.48 5.65 17.29
C GLN A 325 7.38 4.77 18.15
N VAL A 326 7.11 3.46 18.22
CA VAL A 326 7.84 2.54 19.12
C VAL A 326 9.15 2.03 18.54
N SER A 327 9.26 1.98 17.22
CA SER A 327 10.51 1.62 16.53
C SER A 327 11.55 2.71 16.78
N ARG A 328 12.63 2.38 17.50
CA ARG A 328 13.74 3.29 17.80
C ARG A 328 15.02 2.75 17.19
N ASN A 329 15.82 3.62 16.58
CA ASN A 329 17.19 3.33 16.11
C ASN A 329 17.33 2.23 15.05
N SER A 330 16.50 2.24 14.01
CA SER A 330 16.62 1.28 12.91
C SER A 330 17.55 1.80 11.83
N SER A 331 18.72 1.17 11.65
CA SER A 331 19.64 1.45 10.53
C SER A 331 18.97 1.20 9.19
N LEU A 332 19.34 1.98 8.17
CA LEU A 332 18.98 1.62 6.81
C LEU A 332 19.76 0.37 6.40
N LEU A 333 19.10 -0.50 5.67
CA LEU A 333 19.63 -1.75 5.16
C LEU A 333 19.53 -1.74 3.65
N TYR A 334 20.39 -2.51 2.99
CA TYR A 334 20.36 -2.66 1.55
C TYR A 334 18.93 -2.88 1.00
N PRO A 335 18.50 -2.09 0.00
CA PRO A 335 19.28 -1.10 -0.77
C PRO A 335 19.24 0.34 -0.24
N ALA A 336 18.58 0.60 0.90
CA ALA A 336 18.41 1.95 1.45
C ALA A 336 19.63 2.47 2.23
N ASP A 337 20.55 1.59 2.62
CA ASP A 337 21.84 1.96 3.23
C ASP A 337 22.67 2.91 2.35
N LYS A 338 22.48 2.89 1.03
CA LYS A 338 23.08 3.86 0.09
C LYS A 338 22.76 5.33 0.43
N TYR A 339 21.68 5.60 1.16
CA TYR A 339 21.29 6.95 1.59
C TYR A 339 21.99 7.41 2.88
N GLU A 340 22.80 6.56 3.52
CA GLU A 340 23.63 6.91 4.69
C GLU A 340 25.02 7.44 4.32
N SER A 341 25.25 7.77 3.04
CA SER A 341 26.52 8.33 2.56
C SER A 341 26.79 9.73 3.12
N GLU A 342 28.06 10.04 3.43
CA GLU A 342 28.49 11.38 3.88
C GLU A 342 28.26 12.46 2.80
N ASP A 343 28.30 12.08 1.51
CA ASP A 343 28.11 12.96 0.36
C ASP A 343 26.68 12.92 -0.19
N ILE A 344 25.68 12.58 0.63
CA ILE A 344 24.30 12.34 0.17
C ILE A 344 23.68 13.52 -0.59
N ASN A 345 24.05 14.76 -0.25
CA ASN A 345 23.62 15.97 -0.97
C ASN A 345 24.07 15.99 -2.45
N ARG A 346 25.22 15.37 -2.76
CA ARG A 346 25.72 15.23 -4.14
C ARG A 346 25.14 14.02 -4.84
N ILE A 347 24.89 12.94 -4.10
CA ILE A 347 24.37 11.68 -4.65
C ILE A 347 22.89 11.80 -5.01
N LEU A 348 22.05 12.36 -4.13
CA LEU A 348 20.60 12.43 -4.33
C LEU A 348 20.20 13.01 -5.69
N PRO A 349 20.74 14.15 -6.16
CA PRO A 349 20.37 14.72 -7.46
C PRO A 349 20.73 13.84 -8.66
N THR A 350 21.66 12.89 -8.50
CA THR A 350 22.09 11.97 -9.58
C THR A 350 21.18 10.75 -9.72
N LEU A 351 20.36 10.46 -8.70
CA LEU A 351 19.47 9.31 -8.71
C LEU A 351 18.22 9.55 -9.58
N PRO A 352 17.55 8.51 -10.07
CA PRO A 352 16.25 8.64 -10.71
C PRO A 352 15.23 9.36 -9.81
N GLN A 353 14.29 10.11 -10.39
CA GLN A 353 13.32 10.91 -9.61
C GLN A 353 12.49 10.07 -8.60
N ILE A 354 12.18 8.81 -8.93
CA ILE A 354 11.44 7.91 -8.04
C ILE A 354 12.25 7.47 -6.80
N GLU A 355 13.58 7.60 -6.86
CA GLU A 355 14.54 7.33 -5.78
C GLU A 355 14.94 8.60 -5.03
N GLN A 356 14.36 9.74 -5.36
CA GLN A 356 14.58 11.00 -4.65
C GLN A 356 13.38 11.34 -3.75
N PRO A 357 13.61 11.98 -2.59
CA PRO A 357 12.52 12.55 -1.83
C PRO A 357 11.85 13.66 -2.64
N ASN A 358 10.54 13.77 -2.48
CA ASN A 358 9.78 14.84 -3.10
C ASN A 358 10.02 16.18 -2.39
N HIS A 359 9.52 17.27 -2.98
CA HIS A 359 9.70 18.60 -2.41
C HIS A 359 9.01 18.76 -1.05
N GLY A 360 7.81 18.18 -0.86
CA GLY A 360 7.08 18.26 0.41
C GLY A 360 7.85 17.65 1.58
N TRP A 361 8.45 16.47 1.39
CA TRP A 361 9.28 15.81 2.39
C TRP A 361 10.57 16.61 2.67
N LYS A 362 11.26 17.07 1.60
CA LYS A 362 12.47 17.90 1.72
C LYS A 362 12.20 19.14 2.55
N HIS A 363 11.15 19.88 2.20
CA HIS A 363 10.78 21.12 2.85
C HIS A 363 10.41 20.91 4.33
N HIS A 364 9.68 19.85 4.65
CA HIS A 364 9.28 19.58 6.03
C HIS A 364 10.47 19.31 6.97
N TYR A 365 11.43 18.49 6.55
CA TYR A 365 12.55 18.09 7.41
C TYR A 365 13.78 19.00 7.29
N HIS A 366 14.09 19.49 6.09
CA HIS A 366 15.32 20.22 5.80
C HIS A 366 15.09 21.67 5.30
N GLY A 367 13.84 22.09 5.15
CA GLY A 367 13.51 23.41 4.62
C GLY A 367 14.05 23.60 3.20
N TYR A 368 14.72 24.74 2.97
CA TYR A 368 15.45 25.02 1.72
C TYR A 368 16.93 24.65 1.81
N GLY A 369 17.37 24.06 2.92
CA GLY A 369 18.75 23.66 3.13
C GLY A 369 19.12 22.36 2.41
N PRO A 370 20.42 22.08 2.25
CA PRO A 370 20.89 20.80 1.73
C PRO A 370 20.53 19.64 2.68
N ILE A 371 20.29 18.46 2.11
CA ILE A 371 20.13 17.24 2.90
C ILE A 371 21.52 16.72 3.24
N HIS A 372 21.92 16.86 4.50
CA HIS A 372 23.17 16.29 5.01
C HIS A 372 23.03 14.85 5.50
N ARG A 373 21.86 14.50 6.04
CA ARG A 373 21.52 13.15 6.50
C ARG A 373 20.07 12.88 6.13
N VAL A 374 19.82 11.71 5.56
CA VAL A 374 18.47 11.34 5.12
C VAL A 374 17.58 10.90 6.29
N ARG A 375 18.15 10.32 7.35
CA ARG A 375 17.41 9.78 8.51
C ARG A 375 17.15 10.81 9.62
N GLU A 376 17.92 11.88 9.61
CA GLU A 376 18.03 12.82 10.71
C GLU A 376 18.00 14.25 10.19
N ALA A 377 17.18 15.09 10.80
CA ALA A 377 17.14 16.52 10.57
C ALA A 377 17.54 17.24 11.85
N VAL A 378 18.43 18.23 11.74
CA VAL A 378 18.77 19.10 12.87
C VAL A 378 17.71 20.19 12.94
N ARG A 379 17.04 20.30 14.09
CA ARG A 379 16.07 21.36 14.38
C ARG A 379 16.75 22.42 15.23
N GLU A 380 16.66 23.66 14.79
CA GLU A 380 17.11 24.84 15.52
C GLU A 380 15.88 25.72 15.78
N GLU A 381 15.41 25.76 17.03
CA GLU A 381 14.44 26.75 17.46
C GLU A 381 15.15 27.91 18.15
N GLN A 382 14.64 29.13 17.96
CA GLN A 382 15.15 30.29 18.68
C GLN A 382 15.07 30.01 20.18
N PHE A 383 16.22 30.08 20.87
CA PHE A 383 16.38 29.87 22.32
C PHE A 383 16.42 28.42 22.82
N GLN A 384 16.62 27.42 21.96
CA GLN A 384 16.90 26.04 22.38
C GLN A 384 18.18 25.49 21.73
N ASP A 385 18.85 24.57 22.44
CA ASP A 385 19.97 23.83 21.86
C ASP A 385 19.48 22.99 20.67
N PRO A 386 20.26 22.88 19.58
CA PRO A 386 19.88 22.07 18.44
C PRO A 386 19.62 20.61 18.84
N TRP A 387 18.50 20.04 18.39
CA TRP A 387 18.21 18.63 18.59
C TRP A 387 18.03 17.90 17.26
N ILE A 388 18.17 16.57 17.31
CA ILE A 388 18.05 15.71 16.14
C ILE A 388 16.64 15.13 16.10
N ASP A 389 15.94 15.39 15.01
CA ASP A 389 14.63 14.85 14.71
C ASP A 389 14.76 13.70 13.70
N ARG A 390 13.93 12.68 13.84
CA ARG A 390 13.87 11.59 12.87
C ARG A 390 13.04 12.04 11.68
N THR A 391 13.49 11.73 10.48
CA THR A 391 12.80 12.14 9.25
C THR A 391 11.63 11.22 8.85
N ILE A 392 11.02 10.56 9.85
CA ILE A 392 9.86 9.66 9.72
C ILE A 392 8.94 9.91 10.92
N GLY A 393 7.63 9.92 10.68
CA GLY A 393 6.59 10.04 11.70
C GLY A 393 5.78 11.33 11.64
N HIS A 394 5.78 12.06 10.53
CA HIS A 394 4.99 13.29 10.38
C HIS A 394 3.52 12.99 10.06
N PHE A 395 2.77 12.51 11.06
CA PHE A 395 1.38 12.08 10.90
C PHE A 395 0.43 13.15 10.34
N ALA A 396 0.65 14.42 10.69
CA ALA A 396 -0.14 15.52 10.14
C ALA A 396 0.06 15.67 8.61
N GLY A 397 1.28 15.40 8.12
CA GLY A 397 1.61 15.41 6.70
C GLY A 397 0.99 14.25 5.93
N TRP A 398 0.80 13.11 6.57
CA TRP A 398 0.21 11.93 5.94
C TRP A 398 -1.22 12.17 5.46
N LYS A 399 -2.00 12.98 6.19
CA LYS A 399 -3.40 13.30 5.85
C LYS A 399 -3.54 13.92 4.46
N TRP A 400 -2.59 14.77 4.07
CA TRP A 400 -2.62 15.47 2.79
C TRP A 400 -1.65 14.90 1.76
N GLY A 401 -0.78 13.95 2.12
CA GLY A 401 0.08 13.24 1.18
C GLY A 401 1.40 13.93 0.90
N TYR A 402 2.00 14.58 1.90
CA TYR A 402 3.19 15.42 1.71
C TYR A 402 4.40 14.74 1.08
N ALA A 403 4.55 13.42 1.27
CA ALA A 403 5.62 12.62 0.70
C ALA A 403 5.29 12.08 -0.72
N ILE A 404 4.06 12.27 -1.20
CA ILE A 404 3.61 11.81 -2.52
C ILE A 404 3.79 12.90 -3.57
N TRP A 405 3.21 14.08 -3.32
CA TRP A 405 2.98 15.14 -4.30
C TRP A 405 4.25 15.91 -4.68
N ASP A 406 4.43 16.20 -5.97
CA ASP A 406 5.53 16.97 -6.55
C ASP A 406 5.32 18.50 -6.41
N GLU A 407 6.39 19.26 -6.63
CA GLU A 407 6.51 20.70 -6.36
C GLU A 407 5.44 21.56 -7.06
N GLU A 408 5.02 21.18 -8.27
CA GLU A 408 4.03 21.90 -9.08
C GLU A 408 2.69 22.12 -8.36
N ARG A 409 2.42 21.34 -7.31
CA ARG A 409 1.20 21.43 -6.48
C ARG A 409 1.32 22.39 -5.31
N TYR A 410 2.53 22.86 -5.00
CA TYR A 410 2.84 23.77 -3.91
C TYR A 410 3.06 25.21 -4.41
N SER A 411 3.42 25.36 -5.68
CA SER A 411 3.71 26.64 -6.32
C SER A 411 2.46 27.38 -6.78
N VAL A 412 1.72 27.95 -5.82
CA VAL A 412 0.97 29.22 -6.03
C VAL A 412 1.57 30.35 -5.17
N ARG A 413 2.80 30.17 -4.68
CA ARG A 413 3.58 31.24 -4.07
C ARG A 413 4.86 31.46 -4.89
N HIS A 414 4.96 32.68 -5.41
CA HIS A 414 6.16 33.37 -5.93
C HIS A 414 6.31 33.48 -7.46
N HIS A 415 5.33 34.15 -8.08
CA HIS A 415 5.64 35.21 -9.04
C HIS A 415 5.16 36.55 -8.46
N ILE A 416 6.00 37.18 -7.63
CA ILE A 416 6.04 38.64 -7.41
C ILE A 416 7.50 39.04 -7.39
#